data_AF-A0A4V2WJL4-F1
#
_entry.id   AF-A0A4V2WJL4-F1
#
_cell.length_a   1.000
_cell.length_b   1.000
_cell.length_c   1.000
_cell.angle_alpha   90.00
_cell.angle_beta   90.00
_cell.angle_gamma   90.00
#
_symmetry.space_group_name_H-M   'P 1'
#
loop_
_entity.id
_entity.type
_entity.pdbx_description
1 polymer ?
#
loop_
_entity_poly.entity_id
_entity_poly.type
_entity_poly.pdbx_seq_one_letter_code
_entity_poly.pdbx_strand_id
1 'polypeptide(L)' 'MAATRPGSRRRLEALAFLVLAVVIWPVIAVGVVAGWGFLVWMLHLFTGPPGPA' A
#
# COMPACT_ATOMS: atom_id res chain seq x y z
N MET A 1 3.18 -14.45 41.47
CA MET A 1 3.30 -14.87 40.07
C MET A 1 1.98 -14.61 39.35
N ALA A 2 1.89 -13.55 38.55
CA ALA A 2 0.68 -13.25 37.77
C ALA A 2 0.67 -14.10 36.49
N ALA A 3 -0.37 -14.90 36.31
CA ALA A 3 -0.56 -15.72 35.12
C ALA A 3 -0.78 -14.82 33.90
N THR A 4 0.21 -14.70 33.04
CA THR A 4 0.09 -14.05 31.73
C THR A 4 -0.70 -14.98 30.82
N ARG A 5 -1.96 -14.64 30.51
CA ARG A 5 -2.78 -15.43 29.57
C ARG A 5 -2.15 -15.32 28.17
N PRO A 6 -1.61 -16.40 27.59
CA PRO A 6 -0.87 -16.32 26.32
C PRO A 6 -1.78 -15.99 25.11
N GLY A 7 -3.10 -16.16 25.23
CA GLY A 7 -4.05 -15.95 24.14
C GLY A 7 -4.22 -14.48 23.69
N SER A 8 -3.99 -13.51 24.58
CA SER A 8 -4.23 -12.09 24.28
C SER A 8 -3.17 -11.52 23.31
N ARG A 9 -1.93 -11.98 23.43
CA ARG A 9 -0.77 -11.46 22.67
C ARG A 9 -0.83 -11.86 21.20
N ARG A 10 -1.11 -13.14 20.93
CA ARG A 10 -1.24 -13.68 19.56
C ARG A 10 -2.37 -13.01 18.77
N ARG A 11 -3.48 -12.67 19.43
CA ARG A 11 -4.61 -11.96 18.79
C ARG A 11 -4.24 -10.51 18.46
N LEU A 12 -3.49 -9.84 19.33
CA LEU A 12 -3.03 -8.48 19.10
C LEU A 12 -2.03 -8.41 17.94
N GLU A 13 -1.10 -9.36 17.87
CA GLU A 13 -0.14 -9.50 16.78
C GLU A 13 -0.87 -9.73 15.45
N ALA A 14 -1.83 -10.67 15.40
CA ALA A 14 -2.61 -10.91 14.19
C ALA A 14 -3.40 -9.68 13.71
N LEU A 15 -3.95 -8.89 14.65
CA LEU A 15 -4.62 -7.63 14.31
C LEU A 15 -3.63 -6.58 13.80
N ALA A 16 -2.45 -6.45 14.42
CA ALA A 16 -1.40 -5.56 13.94
C ALA A 16 -0.93 -5.96 12.54
N PHE A 17 -0.76 -7.26 12.26
CA PHE A 17 -0.47 -7.78 10.93
C PHE A 17 -1.60 -7.49 9.93
N LEU A 18 -2.86 -7.65 10.32
CA LEU A 18 -3.99 -7.34 9.46
C LEU A 18 -4.03 -5.85 9.12
N VAL A 19 -3.84 -4.98 10.11
CA VAL A 19 -3.79 -3.52 9.90
C VAL A 19 -2.62 -3.17 8.98
N LEU A 20 -1.43 -3.72 9.24
CA LEU A 20 -0.27 -3.53 8.40
C LEU A 20 -0.55 -3.97 6.94
N ALA A 21 -1.06 -5.19 6.75
CA ALA A 21 -1.31 -5.75 5.43
C ALA A 21 -2.49 -5.10 4.68
N VAL A 22 -3.55 -4.69 5.37
CA VAL A 22 -4.75 -4.13 4.74
C VAL A 22 -4.68 -2.61 4.61
N VAL A 23 -3.85 -1.92 5.40
CA VAL A 23 -3.72 -0.46 5.31
C VAL A 23 -2.44 -0.05 4.58
N ILE A 24 -1.29 -0.57 4.98
CA ILE A 24 -0.01 -0.12 4.39
C ILE A 24 0.11 -0.59 2.95
N TRP A 25 -0.32 -1.83 2.67
CA TRP A 25 -0.21 -2.40 1.33
C TRP A 25 -1.05 -1.67 0.28
N PRO A 26 -2.32 -1.31 0.54
CA PRO A 26 -3.07 -0.45 -0.38
C PRO A 26 -2.51 0.96 -0.54
N VAL A 27 -1.99 1.58 0.53
CA VAL A 27 -1.36 2.90 0.41
C VAL A 27 -0.15 2.84 -0.52
N ILE A 28 0.68 1.80 -0.39
CA ILE A 28 1.82 1.59 -1.29
C ILE A 28 1.35 1.32 -2.72
N ALA A 29 0.34 0.46 -2.91
CA ALA A 29 -0.21 0.17 -4.22
C ALA A 29 -0.73 1.43 -4.92
N VAL A 30 -1.48 2.28 -4.21
CA VAL A 30 -1.97 3.56 -4.74
C VAL A 30 -0.81 4.49 -5.05
N GLY A 31 0.17 4.62 -4.16
CA GLY A 31 1.34 5.46 -4.39
C GLY A 31 2.13 5.04 -5.62
N VAL A 32 2.35 3.74 -5.81
CA VAL A 32 3.06 3.19 -6.97
C VAL A 32 2.25 3.37 -8.25
N VAL A 33 0.96 3.00 -8.26
CA VAL A 33 0.12 3.10 -9.47
C VAL A 33 -0.12 4.56 -9.87
N ALA A 34 -0.46 5.42 -8.91
CA ALA A 34 -0.66 6.84 -9.17
C ALA A 34 0.66 7.51 -9.57
N GLY A 35 1.76 7.21 -8.88
CA GLY A 35 3.08 7.73 -9.22
C GLY A 35 3.54 7.29 -10.61
N TRP A 36 3.33 6.02 -10.96
CA TRP A 36 3.67 5.50 -12.28
C TRP A 36 2.80 6.13 -13.38
N GLY A 37 1.48 6.17 -13.19
CA GLY A 37 0.56 6.80 -14.13
C GLY A 37 0.86 8.29 -14.33
N PHE A 38 1.18 9.00 -13.25
CA PHE A 38 1.57 10.41 -13.30
C PHE A 38 2.90 10.63 -14.01
N LEU A 39 3.93 9.81 -13.72
CA LEU A 39 5.23 9.90 -14.38
C LEU A 39 5.08 9.68 -15.88
N VAL A 40 4.38 8.62 -16.27
CA VAL A 40 4.06 8.32 -17.67
C VAL A 40 3.30 9.47 -18.30
N TRP A 41 2.26 10.01 -17.65
CA TRP A 41 1.54 11.18 -18.14
C TRP A 41 2.45 12.41 -18.34
N MET A 42 3.34 12.70 -17.39
CA MET A 42 4.32 13.80 -17.54
C MET A 42 5.28 13.58 -18.70
N LEU A 43 5.71 12.34 -18.94
CA LEU A 43 6.58 12.02 -20.07
C LEU A 43 5.92 12.38 -21.41
N HIS A 44 4.59 12.29 -21.52
CA HIS A 44 3.86 12.71 -22.72
C HIS A 44 3.97 14.20 -23.03
N LEU A 45 4.27 15.06 -22.05
CA LEU A 45 4.54 16.48 -22.32
C LEU A 45 5.80 16.67 -23.17
N PHE A 46 6.74 15.73 -23.09
CA PHE A 46 7.97 15.73 -23.88
C PHE A 46 7.86 14.91 -25.16
N THR A 47 7.13 13.79 -25.13
CA THR A 47 7.05 12.84 -26.26
C THR A 47 5.84 13.05 -27.17
N GLY A 48 4.96 14.00 -26.84
CA GLY A 48 3.67 14.19 -27.51
C GLY A 48 2.56 13.33 -26.90
N PRO A 49 1.28 13.65 -27.17
CA PRO A 49 0.13 13.01 -26.54
C PRO A 49 0.06 11.50 -26.85
N PRO A 50 -0.31 10.65 -25.89
CA PRO A 50 -0.67 9.28 -26.17
C PRO A 50 -2.10 9.25 -26.73
N GLY A 51 -2.24 9.13 -28.04
CA GLY A 51 -3.53 8.99 -28.70
C GLY A 51 -3.37 8.44 -30.11
N PRO A 52 -4.39 7.79 -30.70
CA PRO A 52 -4.33 7.35 -32.09
C PRO A 52 -4.10 8.56 -33.00
N ALA A 53 -3.34 8.34 -34.07
CA ALA A 53 -3.01 9.32 -35.10
C ALA A 53 -4.25 10.03 -35.67
#